data_AF-A0A914PG79-F1
#
_entry.id   AF-A0A914PG79-F1
#
_cell.length_a   1.000
_cell.length_b   1.000
_cell.length_c   1.000
_cell.angle_alpha   90.00
_cell.angle_beta   90.00
_cell.angle_gamma   90.00
#
_symmetry.space_group_name_H-M   'P 1'
#
loop_
_entity.id
_entity.type
_entity.pdbx_description
1 polymer ?
#
loop_
_entity_poly.entity_id
_entity_poly.type
_entity_poly.pdbx_seq_one_letter_code
_entity_poly.pdbx_strand_id
1 'polypeptide(L)'
;MKWKRINFNFFSSSKVLPKEKTIFRLPAKRLEYNKELNAVGIDLGTSECCAFVIRRHGPDGVVLDPTTSKRILPSYIAIDELNGPCGQYVVNRLETRPEFLAFDAKRLIGKEFNEIVINPLWPYKVIN
;
A
#
# COMPACT_ATOMS: atom_id res chain seq x y z
N MET A 1 -5.34 -20.24 -19.03
CA MET A 1 -6.11 -19.27 -18.21
C MET A 1 -6.27 -17.98 -19.00
N LYS A 2 -7.51 -17.56 -19.30
CA LYS A 2 -7.82 -16.33 -20.05
C LYS A 2 -8.24 -15.25 -19.06
N TRP A 3 -7.54 -14.12 -19.04
CA TRP A 3 -8.02 -12.93 -18.33
C TRP A 3 -9.15 -12.30 -19.15
N LYS A 4 -10.36 -12.23 -18.58
CA LYS A 4 -11.48 -11.47 -19.17
C LYS A 4 -11.20 -9.99 -18.95
N ARG A 5 -11.08 -9.26 -20.06
CA ARG A 5 -10.93 -7.80 -20.11
C ARG A 5 -12.27 -7.17 -19.75
N ILE A 6 -12.33 -6.42 -18.65
CA ILE A 6 -13.52 -5.64 -18.25
C ILE A 6 -13.52 -4.36 -19.09
N ASN A 7 -14.49 -4.23 -20.00
CA ASN A 7 -14.74 -2.99 -20.72
C ASN A 7 -15.71 -2.11 -19.91
N PHE A 8 -15.28 -0.92 -19.51
CA PHE A 8 -16.16 0.11 -19.00
C PHE A 8 -16.72 0.92 -20.16
N ASN A 9 -18.01 0.77 -20.45
CA ASN A 9 -18.74 1.68 -21.33
C ASN A 9 -19.11 2.94 -20.55
N PHE A 10 -18.62 4.10 -20.96
CA PHE A 10 -19.06 5.38 -20.41
C PHE A 10 -20.16 5.95 -21.30
N PHE A 11 -21.39 5.92 -20.79
CA PHE A 11 -22.53 6.56 -21.44
C PHE A 11 -22.34 8.08 -21.42
N SER A 12 -22.29 8.70 -22.59
CA SER A 12 -22.49 10.13 -22.76
C SER A 12 -24.00 10.41 -22.66
N SER A 13 -24.43 11.01 -21.56
CA SER A 13 -25.69 11.78 -21.51
C SER A 13 -25.84 12.45 -20.15
N SER A 14 -25.66 13.76 -20.16
CA SER A 14 -25.94 14.72 -19.10
C SER A 14 -27.41 14.70 -18.67
N LYS A 15 -27.72 14.21 -17.46
CA LYS A 15 -28.93 14.56 -16.69
C LYS A 15 -28.64 14.56 -15.19
N VAL A 16 -29.09 15.62 -14.52
CA VAL A 16 -28.84 16.02 -13.13
C VAL A 16 -29.59 15.14 -12.12
N LEU A 17 -28.96 14.78 -10.98
CA LEU A 17 -29.62 14.29 -9.76
C LEU A 17 -28.98 14.88 -8.48
N PRO A 18 -29.75 15.02 -7.37
CA PRO A 18 -29.52 16.02 -6.33
C PRO A 18 -28.72 15.53 -5.10
N LYS A 19 -28.52 16.51 -4.20
CA LYS A 19 -27.69 16.63 -3.00
C LYS A 19 -27.78 15.47 -1.99
N GLU A 20 -26.60 15.01 -1.57
CA GLU A 20 -26.11 14.81 -0.19
C GLU A 20 -25.29 13.51 -0.05
N LYS A 21 -23.98 13.72 0.04
CA LYS A 21 -22.96 12.98 0.79
C LYS A 21 -21.64 13.50 0.28
N THR A 22 -21.00 14.34 1.09
CA THR A 22 -19.65 14.87 0.84
C THR A 22 -18.66 13.72 0.89
N ILE A 23 -18.61 12.94 -0.19
CA ILE A 23 -17.41 12.22 -0.60
C ILE A 23 -16.47 13.33 -1.04
N PHE A 24 -15.24 13.36 -0.53
CA PHE A 24 -14.17 14.20 -1.05
C PHE A 24 -14.07 13.95 -2.57
N ARG A 25 -14.79 14.77 -3.33
CA ARG A 25 -14.75 14.77 -4.79
C ARG A 25 -13.51 15.57 -5.11
N LEU A 26 -12.35 14.88 -5.10
CA LEU A 26 -11.17 15.42 -5.76
C LEU A 26 -11.64 15.84 -7.16
N PRO A 27 -11.42 17.09 -7.58
CA PRO A 27 -11.84 17.52 -8.89
C PRO A 27 -11.20 16.53 -9.87
N ALA A 28 -12.04 15.86 -10.67
CA ALA A 28 -11.58 15.16 -11.85
C ALA A 28 -11.13 16.21 -12.87
N LYS A 29 -10.08 16.98 -12.52
CA LYS A 29 -9.19 17.51 -13.52
C LYS A 29 -8.68 16.28 -14.22
N ARG A 30 -9.12 16.11 -15.47
CA ARG A 30 -8.44 15.32 -16.47
C ARG A 30 -6.99 15.78 -16.41
N LEU A 31 -6.17 15.07 -15.64
CA LEU A 31 -4.72 15.21 -15.70
C LEU A 31 -4.42 14.99 -17.18
N GLU A 32 -3.91 16.03 -17.84
CA GLU A 32 -3.35 15.83 -19.16
C GLU A 32 -2.38 14.66 -19.03
N TYR A 33 -2.65 13.60 -19.80
CA TYR A 33 -1.84 12.41 -19.79
C TYR A 33 -0.49 12.78 -20.40
N ASN A 34 0.43 13.25 -19.55
CA ASN A 34 1.82 13.34 -19.90
C ASN A 34 2.29 11.91 -20.18
N LYS A 35 2.65 11.63 -21.44
CA LYS A 35 3.06 10.32 -21.98
C LYS A 35 4.35 9.74 -21.35
N GLU A 36 4.86 10.35 -20.30
CA GLU A 36 6.07 10.00 -19.56
C GLU A 36 5.73 9.07 -18.38
N LEU A 37 5.05 7.95 -18.64
CA LEU A 37 4.73 7.00 -17.57
C LEU A 37 5.95 6.13 -17.26
N ASN A 38 6.56 6.38 -16.10
CA ASN A 38 7.40 5.38 -15.44
C ASN A 38 6.50 4.31 -14.82
N ALA A 39 6.90 3.05 -14.90
CA ALA A 39 6.22 1.95 -14.22
C ALA A 39 6.93 1.64 -12.90
N VAL A 40 6.16 1.27 -11.88
CA VAL A 40 6.71 0.86 -10.58
C VAL A 40 6.23 -0.56 -10.29
N GLY A 41 7.19 -1.48 -10.13
CA GLY A 41 6.95 -2.80 -9.55
C GLY A 41 7.12 -2.70 -8.05
N ILE A 42 6.15 -3.18 -7.28
CA ILE A 42 6.22 -3.22 -5.82
C ILE A 42 6.12 -4.68 -5.39
N ASP A 43 7.14 -5.17 -4.69
CA ASP A 43 7.07 -6.43 -3.98
C ASP A 43 6.64 -6.15 -2.54
N LEU A 44 5.40 -6.50 -2.22
CA LEU A 44 4.86 -6.44 -0.87
C LEU A 44 5.08 -7.81 -0.23
N GLY A 45 6.25 -8.07 0.36
CA GLY A 45 6.53 -9.32 1.07
C GLY A 45 5.90 -9.36 2.47
N THR A 46 6.11 -10.47 3.17
CA THR A 46 5.55 -10.67 4.53
C THR A 46 6.35 -9.91 5.58
N SER A 47 7.67 -10.03 5.51
CA SER A 47 8.60 -9.40 6.47
C SER A 47 9.31 -8.20 5.86
N GLU A 48 9.49 -8.18 4.55
CA GLU A 48 10.26 -7.18 3.82
C GLU A 48 9.55 -6.80 2.52
N CYS A 49 9.77 -5.58 2.06
CA CYS A 49 9.24 -5.06 0.81
C CYS A 49 10.33 -4.32 0.03
N CYS A 50 10.11 -4.19 -1.29
CA CYS A 50 10.96 -3.38 -2.15
C CYS A 50 10.15 -2.79 -3.30
N ALA A 51 10.73 -1.79 -3.97
CA ALA A 51 10.16 -1.22 -5.17
C ALA A 51 11.21 -1.11 -6.27
N PHE A 52 10.81 -1.34 -7.51
CA PHE A 52 11.63 -1.21 -8.70
C PHE A 52 10.96 -0.25 -9.66
N VAL A 53 11.73 0.69 -10.21
CA VAL A 53 11.23 1.66 -11.18
C VAL A 53 11.77 1.32 -12.55
N ILE A 54 10.85 1.14 -13.50
CA ILE A 54 11.14 1.08 -14.93
C ILE A 54 10.90 2.47 -15.50
N ARG A 55 11.97 3.08 -16.02
CA ARG A 55 11.93 4.42 -16.61
C ARG A 55 11.85 4.32 -18.12
N ARG A 56 11.08 5.24 -18.70
CA ARG A 56 11.03 5.35 -20.17
C ARG A 56 12.37 5.83 -20.76
N HIS A 57 13.02 6.75 -20.05
CA HIS A 57 14.30 7.32 -20.41
C HIS A 57 15.22 7.27 -19.19
N GLY A 58 16.44 6.76 -19.39
CA GLY A 58 17.42 6.59 -18.32
C GLY A 58 17.40 5.18 -17.70
N PRO A 59 18.26 4.93 -16.71
CA PRO A 59 18.42 3.62 -16.12
C PRO A 59 17.24 3.26 -15.21
N ASP A 60 16.84 1.99 -15.29
CA ASP A 60 15.96 1.36 -14.33
C ASP A 60 16.68 1.09 -13.02
N GLY A 61 15.93 0.82 -11.95
CA GLY A 61 16.57 0.39 -10.71
C GLY A 61 15.66 0.21 -9.52
N VAL A 62 16.21 -0.44 -8.49
CA VAL A 62 15.59 -0.59 -7.19
C VAL A 62 15.59 0.75 -6.45
N VAL A 63 14.45 1.12 -5.89
CA VAL A 63 14.27 2.33 -5.07
C VAL A 63 15.10 2.21 -3.79
N LEU A 64 15.73 3.31 -3.40
CA LEU A 64 16.44 3.43 -2.12
C LEU A 64 15.56 4.23 -1.17
N ASP A 65 15.52 3.80 0.09
CA ASP A 65 15.01 4.66 1.15
C ASP A 65 15.90 5.91 1.28
N PRO A 66 15.31 7.12 1.25
CA PRO A 66 16.07 8.36 1.15
C PRO A 66 16.94 8.65 2.37
N THR A 67 16.58 8.13 3.55
CA THR A 67 17.33 8.40 4.79
C THR A 67 18.38 7.34 5.07
N THR A 68 18.06 6.07 4.84
CA THR A 68 18.94 4.94 5.22
C THR A 68 19.68 4.31 4.05
N SER A 69 19.35 4.70 2.81
CA SER A 69 19.91 4.12 1.58
C SER A 69 19.72 2.59 1.46
N LYS A 70 18.73 2.02 2.17
CA LYS A 70 18.38 0.59 2.04
C LYS A 70 17.48 0.37 0.82
N ARG A 71 17.69 -0.75 0.13
CA ARG A 71 16.89 -1.20 -1.02
C ARG A 71 15.68 -2.06 -0.63
N ILE A 72 15.78 -2.68 0.55
CA ILE A 72 14.78 -3.58 1.12
C ILE A 72 14.40 -2.99 2.47
N LEU A 73 13.09 -2.87 2.72
CA LEU A 73 12.55 -2.28 3.94
C LEU A 73 11.69 -3.31 4.67
N PRO A 74 11.68 -3.31 6.01
CA PRO A 74 10.78 -4.18 6.73
C PRO A 74 9.32 -3.80 6.48
N SER A 75 8.41 -4.77 6.46
CA SER A 75 6.98 -4.56 6.24
C SER A 75 6.25 -4.25 7.55
N TYR A 76 6.71 -3.21 8.25
CA TYR A 76 6.23 -2.81 9.58
C TYR A 76 5.55 -1.45 9.56
N ILE A 77 4.58 -1.24 10.45
CA ILE A 77 3.91 0.04 10.66
C ILE A 77 3.68 0.29 12.15
N ALA A 78 3.88 1.53 12.60
CA ALA A 78 3.51 1.95 13.94
C ALA A 78 2.00 2.18 14.06
N ILE A 79 1.38 1.65 15.12
CA ILE A 79 -0.08 1.63 15.31
C ILE A 79 -0.57 2.84 16.14
N ASP A 80 0.30 3.52 16.89
CA ASP A 80 -0.06 4.61 17.82
C ASP A 80 -0.19 6.00 17.18
N GLU A 81 0.08 6.14 15.87
CA GLU A 81 0.11 7.43 15.19
C GLU A 81 -0.88 7.48 14.01
N LEU A 82 -1.58 8.60 13.84
CA LEU A 82 -2.63 8.80 12.81
C LEU A 82 -2.13 8.57 11.37
N ASN A 83 -0.83 8.77 11.13
CA ASN A 83 -0.13 8.51 9.87
C ASN A 83 1.08 7.58 10.09
N GLY A 84 0.96 6.64 11.03
CA GLY A 84 1.97 5.66 11.47
C GLY A 84 3.25 5.55 10.63
N PRO A 85 4.44 5.94 11.15
CA PRO A 85 5.68 5.71 10.44
C PRO A 85 5.85 4.22 10.14
N CYS A 86 6.53 3.91 9.04
CA CYS A 86 6.62 2.54 8.54
C CYS A 86 8.05 2.16 8.16
N GLY A 87 8.26 0.87 7.93
CA GLY A 87 9.52 0.33 7.47
C GLY A 87 10.69 0.60 8.42
N GLN A 88 11.80 1.07 7.84
CA GLN A 88 13.06 1.18 8.57
C GLN A 88 13.00 2.19 9.73
N TYR A 89 12.12 3.17 9.67
CA TYR A 89 11.96 4.22 10.69
C TYR A 89 11.38 3.71 12.02
N VAL A 90 10.75 2.53 12.01
CA VAL A 90 10.09 1.96 13.18
C VAL A 90 10.72 0.65 13.65
N VAL A 91 11.82 0.22 13.03
CA VAL A 91 12.45 -1.06 13.37
C VAL A 91 12.94 -1.11 14.82
N ASN A 92 13.40 0.03 15.36
CA ASN A 92 13.85 0.16 16.74
C ASN A 92 12.75 -0.09 17.76
N ARG A 93 11.48 0.03 17.36
CA ARG A 93 10.32 -0.27 18.21
C ARG A 93 10.17 -1.77 18.45
N LEU A 94 10.73 -2.64 17.61
CA LEU A 94 10.72 -4.09 17.88
C LEU A 94 11.31 -4.44 19.24
N GLU A 95 12.39 -3.76 19.62
CA GLU A 95 13.08 -4.02 20.90
C GLU A 95 12.51 -3.18 22.04
N THR A 96 12.03 -1.97 21.74
CA THR A 96 11.69 -0.99 22.78
C THR A 96 10.20 -0.93 23.11
N ARG A 97 9.32 -1.06 22.12
CA ARG A 97 7.86 -0.88 22.21
C ARG A 97 7.12 -1.76 21.18
N PRO A 98 7.30 -3.10 21.21
CA PRO A 98 6.79 -4.02 20.20
C PRO A 98 5.26 -4.00 20.08
N GLU A 99 4.54 -3.75 21.17
CA GLU A 99 3.07 -3.66 21.25
C GLU A 99 2.47 -2.56 20.36
N PHE A 100 3.29 -1.59 19.93
CA PHE A 100 2.89 -0.51 19.03
C PHE A 100 3.30 -0.75 17.58
N LEU A 101 3.79 -1.95 17.25
CA LEU A 101 4.25 -2.30 15.91
C LEU A 101 3.39 -3.42 15.31
N ALA A 102 2.77 -3.15 14.16
CA ALA A 102 2.15 -4.18 13.34
C ALA A 102 3.13 -4.66 12.27
N PHE A 103 3.16 -5.97 12.06
CA PHE A 103 3.97 -6.68 11.07
C PHE A 103 3.28 -7.96 10.63
N ASP A 104 3.80 -8.68 9.62
CA ASP A 104 3.18 -9.94 9.14
C ASP A 104 1.75 -9.80 8.59
N ALA A 105 1.29 -8.57 8.33
CA ALA A 105 -0.08 -8.30 7.84
C ALA A 105 -0.43 -9.08 6.56
N LYS A 106 0.57 -9.36 5.69
CA LYS A 106 0.37 -10.18 4.48
C LYS A 106 -0.15 -11.59 4.77
N ARG A 107 0.08 -12.13 5.98
CA ARG A 107 -0.47 -13.42 6.40
C ARG A 107 -1.98 -13.38 6.65
N LEU A 108 -2.54 -12.19 6.88
CA LEU A 108 -3.94 -11.96 7.21
C LEU A 108 -4.78 -11.56 5.99
N ILE A 109 -4.16 -10.93 4.98
CA ILE A 109 -4.87 -10.43 3.80
C ILE A 109 -5.58 -11.59 3.08
N GLY A 110 -6.89 -11.40 2.84
CA GLY A 110 -7.72 -12.35 2.09
C GLY A 110 -8.20 -13.57 2.89
N LYS A 111 -7.99 -13.60 4.21
CA LYS A 111 -8.56 -14.60 5.11
C LYS A 111 -9.81 -14.07 5.81
N GLU A 112 -10.77 -14.95 6.05
CA GLU A 112 -11.85 -14.67 6.99
C GLU A 112 -11.33 -14.72 8.43
N PHE A 113 -11.96 -13.97 9.35
CA PHE A 113 -11.47 -13.87 10.74
C PHE A 113 -11.38 -15.24 11.43
N ASN A 114 -12.31 -16.13 11.15
CA ASN A 114 -12.34 -17.50 11.69
C ASN A 114 -11.24 -18.42 11.13
N GLU A 115 -10.56 -18.04 10.04
CA GLU A 115 -9.44 -18.77 9.43
C GLU A 115 -8.06 -18.23 9.88
N ILE A 116 -8.06 -17.18 10.70
CA ILE A 116 -6.84 -16.56 11.21
C ILE A 116 -6.25 -17.46 12.30
N VAL A 117 -5.05 -17.98 12.03
CA VAL A 117 -4.21 -18.61 13.04
C VAL A 117 -3.37 -17.52 13.68
N ILE A 118 -3.66 -17.19 14.95
CA ILE A 118 -2.92 -16.19 15.71
C ILE A 118 -1.48 -16.68 15.92
N ASN A 119 -0.51 -15.87 15.50
CA ASN A 119 0.89 -16.14 15.79
C ASN A 119 1.20 -15.67 17.23
N PRO A 120 1.75 -16.53 18.11
CA PRO A 120 2.11 -16.15 19.48
C PRO A 120 3.19 -15.06 19.55
N LEU A 121 3.91 -14.81 18.47
CA LEU A 121 4.92 -13.75 18.38
C LEU A 121 4.32 -12.37 18.08
N TRP A 122 3.03 -12.27 17.74
CA TRP A 122 2.40 -10.97 17.49
C TRP A 122 2.13 -10.25 18.81
N PRO A 123 2.71 -9.05 19.02
CA PRO A 123 2.51 -8.28 20.24
C PRO A 123 1.21 -7.45 20.22
N TYR A 124 0.34 -7.70 19.23
CA TYR A 124 -0.90 -6.96 18.99
C TYR A 124 -2.09 -7.92 18.84
N LYS A 125 -3.30 -7.39 19.07
CA LYS A 125 -4.55 -8.14 18.94
C LYS A 125 -5.12 -8.00 17.54
N VAL A 126 -5.66 -9.10 17.01
CA VAL A 126 -6.48 -9.11 15.80
C VAL A 126 -7.95 -9.18 16.23
N ILE A 127 -8.77 -8.25 15.76
CA ILE A 127 -10.20 -8.13 16.11
C ILE A 127 -11.08 -8.18 14.85
N ASN A 128 -12.32 -8.67 14.99
CA ASN A 128 -13.35 -8.72 13.94
C ASN A 128 -14.31 -7.54 14.05
#